data_AF-A0A964EFU4-F1
#
_entry.id   AF-A0A964EFU4-F1
#
_cell.length_a   1.000
_cell.length_b   1.000
_cell.length_c   1.000
_cell.angle_alpha   90.00
_cell.angle_beta   90.00
_cell.angle_gamma   90.00
#
_symmetry.space_group_name_H-M   'P 1'
#
loop_
_entity.id
_entity.type
_entity.pdbx_description
1 polymer ?
#
loop_
_entity_poly.entity_id
_entity_poly.type
_entity_poly.pdbx_seq_one_letter_code
_entity_poly.pdbx_strand_id
1 'polypeptide(L)' 'MIHTCYHAIADHHNQFADTYEEARKLTDEWMEDGDSHIQIYKISADEISDYIDLDEELIFLDNNE' A
#
# COMPACT_ATOMS: atom_id res chain seq x y z
N MET A 1 -14.87 -5.40 13.05
CA MET A 1 -13.56 -4.96 13.62
C MET A 1 -12.77 -4.54 12.41
N ILE A 2 -12.31 -3.31 12.35
CA ILE A 2 -11.64 -2.81 11.13
C ILE A 2 -10.18 -3.24 11.18
N HIS A 3 -9.79 -4.10 10.24
CA HIS A 3 -8.40 -4.43 9.98
C HIS A 3 -7.88 -3.51 8.88
N THR A 4 -6.67 -2.98 9.04
CA THR A 4 -6.04 -2.15 8.02
C THR A 4 -4.66 -2.71 7.69
N CYS A 5 -4.37 -2.85 6.41
CA CYS A 5 -3.02 -3.08 5.91
C CYS A 5 -2.70 -2.11 4.77
N TYR A 6 -1.44 -2.06 4.38
CA TYR A 6 -0.95 -1.18 3.33
C TYR A 6 -0.30 -2.02 2.24
N HIS A 7 -0.55 -1.67 1.00
CA HIS A 7 -0.04 -2.37 -0.16
C HIS A 7 0.81 -1.42 -0.98
N ALA A 8 2.13 -1.61 -0.92
CA ALA A 8 3.08 -0.87 -1.72
C ALA A 8 3.33 -1.63 -3.03
N ILE A 9 3.23 -0.93 -4.17
CA ILE A 9 3.42 -1.47 -5.51
C ILE A 9 4.39 -0.56 -6.26
N ALA A 10 5.30 -1.14 -7.01
CA ALA A 10 6.21 -0.49 -7.94
C ALA A 10 6.32 -1.32 -9.21
N ASP A 11 7.07 -0.84 -10.20
CA ASP A 11 7.27 -1.53 -11.48
C ASP A 11 7.78 -2.98 -11.32
N HIS A 12 8.71 -3.21 -10.37
CA HIS A 12 9.31 -4.53 -10.15
C HIS A 12 9.04 -5.13 -8.77
N HIS A 13 8.47 -4.35 -7.84
CA HIS A 13 8.21 -4.78 -6.47
C HIS A 13 6.74 -4.66 -6.08
N ASN A 14 6.30 -5.56 -5.21
CA ASN A 14 4.95 -5.55 -4.66
C ASN A 14 5.01 -6.21 -3.28
N GLN A 15 4.60 -5.48 -2.24
CA GLN A 15 4.66 -5.96 -0.86
C GLN A 15 3.57 -5.35 0.03
N PHE A 16 3.04 -6.17 0.93
CA PHE A 16 2.14 -5.72 2.00
C PHE A 16 2.94 -5.29 3.24
N ALA A 17 2.43 -4.29 3.94
CA ALA A 17 2.95 -3.77 5.19
C ALA A 17 1.81 -3.59 6.20
N ASP A 18 2.13 -3.79 7.49
CA ASP A 18 1.15 -3.65 8.58
C ASP A 18 0.91 -2.18 8.92
N THR A 19 1.90 -1.32 8.65
CA THR A 19 1.84 0.12 8.92
C THR A 19 2.17 0.98 7.71
N TYR A 20 1.66 2.21 7.70
CA TYR A 20 1.97 3.18 6.64
C TYR A 20 3.47 3.54 6.62
N GLU A 21 4.11 3.61 7.79
CA GLU A 21 5.54 3.93 7.88
C GLU A 21 6.42 2.85 7.24
N GLU A 22 6.07 1.57 7.42
CA GLU A 22 6.74 0.46 6.74
C GLU A 22 6.51 0.50 5.22
N ALA A 23 5.28 0.74 4.78
CA ALA A 23 4.97 0.92 3.36
C ALA A 23 5.79 2.08 2.76
N ARG A 24 5.89 3.20 3.48
CA ARG A 24 6.68 4.36 3.03
C ARG A 24 8.18 4.06 2.99
N LYS A 25 8.71 3.30 3.95
CA LYS A 25 10.11 2.85 3.93
C LYS A 25 10.41 2.00 2.69
N LEU A 26 9.51 1.08 2.31
CA LEU A 26 9.63 0.30 1.08
C LEU A 26 9.69 1.21 -0.15
N THR A 27 8.86 2.25 -0.20
CA THR A 27 8.89 3.17 -1.34
C THR A 27 10.20 3.95 -1.45
N ASP A 28 10.81 4.34 -0.32
CA ASP A 28 12.11 5.02 -0.36
C ASP A 28 13.23 4.05 -0.81
N GLU A 29 13.21 2.80 -0.33
CA GLU A 29 14.14 1.75 -0.77
C GLU A 29 14.03 1.46 -2.28
N TRP A 30 12.81 1.33 -2.80
CA TRP A 30 12.57 1.05 -4.22
C TRP A 30 12.95 2.23 -5.11
N MET A 31 12.75 3.48 -4.66
CA MET A 31 13.25 4.66 -5.37
C MET A 31 14.77 4.65 -5.48
N GLU A 32 15.49 4.24 -4.42
CA GLU A 32 16.95 4.11 -4.46
C GLU A 32 17.42 3.01 -5.42
N ASP A 33 16.64 1.92 -5.55
CA ASP A 33 16.88 0.83 -6.48
C ASP A 33 16.50 1.18 -7.94
N GLY A 34 15.88 2.35 -8.16
CA GLY A 34 15.55 2.87 -9.48
C GLY A 34 14.15 2.50 -9.98
N ASP A 35 13.26 2.03 -9.10
CA ASP A 35 11.85 1.85 -9.44
C ASP A 35 11.13 3.20 -9.60
N SER A 36 10.12 3.17 -10.46
CA SER A 36 9.16 4.24 -10.72
C SER A 36 7.73 3.75 -10.55
N HIS A 37 6.77 4.67 -10.66
CA HIS A 37 5.34 4.40 -10.56
C HIS A 37 4.94 3.74 -9.24
N ILE A 38 5.57 4.18 -8.17
CA ILE A 38 5.41 3.62 -6.83
C ILE A 38 4.10 4.14 -6.23
N GLN A 39 3.26 3.22 -5.81
CA GLN A 39 1.94 3.46 -5.26
C GLN A 39 1.82 2.82 -3.87
N ILE A 40 1.10 3.47 -2.97
CA ILE A 40 0.67 2.84 -1.71
C ILE A 40 -0.85 2.91 -1.65
N TYR A 41 -1.47 1.75 -1.52
CA TYR A 41 -2.88 1.61 -1.20
C TYR A 41 -3.06 1.28 0.26
N LYS A 42 -4.05 1.90 0.90
CA LYS A 42 -4.55 1.51 2.21
C LYS A 42 -5.75 0.61 1.99
N ILE A 43 -5.68 -0.60 2.54
CA ILE A 43 -6.76 -1.59 2.44
C ILE A 43 -7.38 -1.72 3.82
N SER A 44 -8.66 -1.37 3.93
CA SER A 44 -9.44 -1.51 5.15
C SER A 44 -10.46 -2.63 4.97
N ALA A 45 -10.46 -3.61 5.87
CA ALA A 45 -11.41 -4.70 5.92
C ALA A 45 -12.28 -4.55 7.16
N ASP A 46 -13.58 -4.38 7.00
CA ASP A 46 -14.54 -4.48 8.11
C ASP A 46 -15.35 -5.77 8.01
N GLU A 47 -15.27 -6.58 9.05
CA GLU A 47 -16.06 -7.79 9.17
C GLU A 47 -17.49 -7.46 9.58
N ILE A 48 -18.43 -7.65 8.65
CA ILE A 48 -19.87 -7.46 8.88
C ILE A 48 -20.55 -8.83 8.76
N SER A 49 -20.70 -9.52 9.89
CA SER A 49 -21.36 -10.83 10.03
C SER A 49 -20.96 -11.88 8.98
N ASP A 50 -21.60 -11.87 7.81
CA ASP A 50 -21.44 -12.86 6.73
C ASP A 50 -20.60 -12.33 5.56
N TYR A 51 -20.14 -11.08 5.60
CA TYR A 51 -19.38 -10.42 4.54
C TYR A 51 -18.18 -9.65 5.11
N ILE A 52 -17.15 -9.51 4.27
CA ILE A 52 -16.05 -8.60 4.52
C ILE A 52 -16.27 -7.43 3.57
N ASP A 53 -16.43 -6.23 4.12
CA ASP A 53 -16.40 -5.00 3.33
C ASP A 53 -14.94 -4.60 3.15
N LEU A 54 -14.49 -4.54 1.90
CA LEU A 54 -13.11 -4.20 1.53
C LEU A 54 -13.11 -2.85 0.84
N ASP A 55 -12.43 -1.90 1.48
CA ASP A 55 -12.20 -0.57 0.94
C ASP A 55 -10.71 -0.41 0.61
N GLU A 56 -10.42 0.03 -0.61
CA GLU A 56 -9.06 0.29 -1.09
C GLU A 56 -8.93 1.77 -1.45
N GLU A 57 -7.99 2.45 -0.81
CA GLU A 57 -7.73 3.89 -0.99
C GLU A 57 -6.28 4.10 -1.44
N LEU A 58 -6.07 4.76 -2.59
CA LEU A 58 -4.73 5.21 -2.99
C LEU A 58 -4.29 6.38 -2.09
N ILE A 59 -3.26 6.18 -1.29
CA ILE A 59 -2.77 7.17 -0.31
C ILE A 59 -1.40 7.75 -0.66
N PHE A 60 -0.66 7.13 -1.59
CA PHE A 60 0.60 7.65 -2.10
C PHE A 60 0.79 7.28 -3.57
N LEU A 61 1.32 8.21 -4.35
CA LEU A 61 1.74 8.03 -5.73
C LEU A 61 3.01 8.85 -5.96
N ASP A 62 4.09 8.21 -6.41
CA ASP A 62 5.25 8.95 -6.90
C ASP A 62 4.94 9.56 -8.28
N ASN A 63 5.00 10.89 -8.37
CA ASN A 63 4.79 11.59 -9.64
C ASN A 63 6.14 11.88 -10.29
N ASN A 64 6.96 10.84 -10.47
CA ASN A 64 8.18 10.96 -11.26
C ASN A 64 7.81 10.96 -12.76
N GLU A 65 7.35 12.12 -13.26
CA GLU A 65 7.26 12.44 -14.70
C GLU A 65 8.63 12.77 -15.30
#